data_AF-A0A965R0G8-F1
#
_entry.id   AF-A0A965R0G8-F1
#
_cell.length_a   1.000
_cell.length_b   1.000
_cell.length_c   1.000
_cell.angle_alpha   90.00
_cell.angle_beta   90.00
_cell.angle_gamma   90.00
#
_symmetry.space_group_name_H-M   'P 1'
#
loop_
_entity.id
_entity.type
_entity.pdbx_description
1 polymer ?
#
loop_
_entity_poly.entity_id
_entity_poly.type
_entity_poly.pdbx_seq_one_letter_code
_entity_poly.pdbx_strand_id
1 'polypeptide(L)'
;YESMIQEGTELSKLHPRIVVKIPMIQDGIRAIRYFSERQIKTNCTLVFSSGQALLAAKAGATYVSPFVGRLDDVSTNGMDLIRDIRLIYNNFHFKTQILAASIRHPMHIIDCAKNGADVATCPLSAILALLNHPLTDKGLAQFIADAKKM
;
A
#
# COMPACT_ATOMS: atom_id res chain seq x y z
N TYR A 1 21.27 -11.95 -1.40
CA TYR A 1 21.62 -10.51 -1.45
C TYR A 1 22.06 -10.06 -2.83
N GLU A 2 23.14 -10.61 -3.39
CA GLU A 2 23.77 -10.13 -4.65
C GLU A 2 22.83 -10.13 -5.86
N SER A 3 22.06 -11.20 -6.07
CA SER A 3 21.07 -11.27 -7.15
C SER A 3 20.03 -10.14 -7.08
N MET A 4 19.52 -9.82 -5.89
CA MET A 4 18.57 -8.71 -5.70
C MET A 4 19.19 -7.37 -6.09
N ILE A 5 20.49 -7.17 -5.83
CA ILE A 5 21.19 -5.95 -6.23
C ILE A 5 21.31 -5.89 -7.76
N GLN A 6 21.75 -6.98 -8.38
CA GLN A 6 21.92 -7.07 -9.83
C GLN A 6 20.59 -6.82 -10.55
N GLU A 7 19.56 -7.61 -10.25
CA GLU A 7 18.24 -7.50 -10.87
C GLU A 7 17.59 -6.14 -10.61
N GLY A 8 17.63 -5.67 -9.35
CA GLY A 8 17.05 -4.37 -9.01
C GLY A 8 17.75 -3.20 -9.69
N THR A 9 19.07 -3.29 -9.88
CA THR A 9 19.84 -2.27 -10.62
C THR A 9 19.45 -2.27 -12.09
N GLU A 10 19.37 -3.43 -12.74
CA GLU A 10 18.95 -3.51 -14.15
C GLU A 10 17.51 -3.00 -14.35
N LEU A 11 16.58 -3.39 -13.47
CA LEU A 11 15.20 -2.89 -13.51
C LEU A 11 15.15 -1.36 -13.34
N SER A 12 15.95 -0.79 -12.44
CA SER A 12 15.95 0.66 -12.18
C SER A 12 16.37 1.49 -13.40
N LYS A 13 17.17 0.93 -14.32
CA LYS A 13 17.62 1.59 -15.55
C LYS A 13 16.54 1.67 -16.63
N LEU A 14 15.51 0.82 -16.57
CA LEU A 14 14.49 0.75 -17.62
C LEU A 14 13.60 2.01 -17.66
N HIS A 15 13.29 2.62 -16.51
CA HIS A 15 12.50 3.86 -16.45
C HIS A 15 12.61 4.53 -15.06
N PRO A 16 12.69 5.88 -14.95
CA PRO A 16 12.75 6.61 -13.67
C PRO A 16 11.54 6.46 -12.73
N ARG A 17 10.48 5.75 -13.16
CA ARG A 17 9.26 5.50 -12.37
C ARG A 17 9.25 4.11 -11.73
N ILE A 18 10.23 3.28 -12.06
CA ILE A 18 10.34 1.94 -11.49
C ILE A 18 10.68 2.05 -10.01
N VAL A 19 10.01 1.19 -9.23
CA VAL A 19 10.23 1.01 -7.81
C VAL A 19 10.57 -0.47 -7.62
N VAL A 20 11.79 -0.75 -7.18
CA VAL A 20 12.27 -2.13 -7.02
C VAL A 20 11.58 -2.76 -5.82
N LYS A 21 10.85 -3.86 -6.04
CA LYS A 21 10.12 -4.55 -4.99
C LYS A 21 11.03 -5.55 -4.28
N ILE A 22 11.21 -5.40 -2.98
CA ILE A 22 12.16 -6.19 -2.17
C ILE A 22 11.40 -6.89 -1.04
N PRO A 23 11.54 -8.20 -0.84
CA PRO A 23 10.86 -8.91 0.25
C PRO A 23 11.43 -8.54 1.62
N MET A 24 10.57 -8.59 2.64
CA MET A 24 10.93 -8.44 4.05
C MET A 24 11.73 -9.65 4.56
N ILE A 25 13.02 -9.68 4.29
CA ILE A 25 14.01 -10.64 4.80
C ILE A 25 15.32 -9.91 5.12
N GLN A 26 16.22 -10.54 5.89
CA GLN A 26 17.50 -9.93 6.29
C GLN A 26 18.29 -9.36 5.10
N ASP A 27 18.47 -10.17 4.05
CA ASP A 27 19.14 -9.73 2.82
C ASP A 27 18.36 -8.66 2.04
N GLY A 28 17.04 -8.64 2.18
CA GLY A 28 16.18 -7.63 1.58
C GLY A 28 16.34 -6.27 2.24
N ILE A 29 16.45 -6.24 3.58
CA ILE A 29 16.76 -5.02 4.33
C ILE A 29 18.14 -4.47 3.94
N ARG A 30 19.14 -5.34 3.80
CA ARG A 30 20.47 -4.96 3.29
C ARG A 30 20.37 -4.37 1.87
N ALA A 31 19.57 -4.98 0.99
CA ALA A 31 19.38 -4.51 -0.38
C ALA A 31 18.67 -3.14 -0.42
N ILE A 32 17.64 -2.93 0.41
CA ILE A 32 16.95 -1.64 0.53
C ILE A 32 17.95 -0.54 0.92
N ARG A 33 18.84 -0.82 1.88
CA ARG A 33 19.88 0.15 2.26
C ARG A 33 20.80 0.50 1.09
N TYR A 34 21.29 -0.51 0.37
CA TYR A 34 22.13 -0.32 -0.81
C TYR A 34 21.46 0.58 -1.87
N PHE A 35 20.18 0.32 -2.17
CA PHE A 35 19.43 1.08 -3.17
C PHE A 35 19.12 2.50 -2.70
N SER A 36 18.78 2.67 -1.41
CA SER A 36 18.50 3.97 -0.82
C SER A 36 19.68 4.93 -0.92
N GLU A 37 20.91 4.45 -0.63
CA GLU A 37 22.14 5.23 -0.79
C GLU A 37 22.41 5.67 -2.24
N ARG A 38 21.84 4.97 -3.22
CA ARG A 38 21.93 5.26 -4.66
C ARG A 38 20.68 5.95 -5.21
N GLN A 39 19.77 6.40 -4.33
CA GLN A 39 18.52 7.06 -4.70
C GLN A 39 17.61 6.21 -5.60
N ILE A 40 17.75 4.89 -5.54
CA ILE A 40 16.88 3.95 -6.25
C ILE A 40 15.67 3.66 -5.35
N LYS A 41 14.47 3.92 -5.89
CA LYS A 41 13.23 3.75 -5.13
C LYS A 41 12.96 2.27 -4.87
N THR A 42 12.57 1.95 -3.64
CA THR A 42 12.28 0.58 -3.22
C THR A 42 10.91 0.47 -2.56
N ASN A 43 10.25 -0.67 -2.76
CA ASN A 43 9.03 -1.06 -2.06
C ASN A 43 9.27 -2.35 -1.28
N CYS A 44 9.31 -2.26 0.04
CA CYS A 44 9.45 -3.43 0.89
C CYS A 44 8.11 -4.18 1.00
N THR A 45 8.05 -5.41 0.50
CA THR A 45 6.82 -6.22 0.41
C THR A 45 6.82 -7.40 1.38
N LEU A 46 5.66 -8.06 1.53
CA LEU A 46 5.45 -9.19 2.46
C LEU A 46 5.65 -8.77 3.93
N VAL A 47 5.11 -7.60 4.29
CA VAL A 47 5.15 -7.08 5.66
C VAL A 47 3.85 -7.46 6.38
N PHE A 48 3.99 -8.00 7.57
CA PHE A 48 2.91 -8.52 8.41
C PHE A 48 3.00 -8.05 9.87
N SER A 49 4.01 -7.25 10.23
CA SER A 49 4.13 -6.66 11.57
C SER A 49 4.72 -5.25 11.54
N SER A 50 4.45 -4.48 12.60
CA SER A 50 4.96 -3.11 12.75
C SER A 50 6.49 -3.07 12.92
N GLY A 51 7.08 -4.07 13.59
CA GLY A 51 8.54 -4.21 13.69
C GLY A 51 9.23 -4.43 12.34
N GLN A 52 8.60 -5.19 11.44
CA GLN A 52 9.08 -5.34 10.06
C GLN A 52 9.01 -3.99 9.32
N ALA A 53 7.89 -3.27 9.41
CA ALA A 53 7.76 -1.96 8.77
C ALA A 53 8.81 -0.95 9.29
N LEU A 54 9.08 -0.96 10.60
CA LEU A 54 10.13 -0.15 11.21
C LEU A 54 11.50 -0.43 10.61
N LEU A 55 11.89 -1.71 10.44
CA LEU A 55 13.16 -2.08 9.82
C LEU A 55 13.25 -1.57 8.37
N ALA A 56 12.19 -1.73 7.57
CA ALA A 56 12.16 -1.24 6.20
C ALA A 56 12.33 0.29 6.12
N ALA A 57 11.64 1.03 7.00
CA ALA A 57 11.76 2.48 7.04
C ALA A 57 13.17 2.93 7.43
N LYS A 58 13.77 2.30 8.45
CA LYS A 58 15.15 2.62 8.88
C LYS A 58 16.20 2.27 7.84
N ALA A 59 15.96 1.26 7.01
CA ALA A 59 16.80 0.95 5.86
C ALA A 59 16.66 1.96 4.71
N GLY A 60 15.65 2.82 4.73
CA GLY A 60 15.42 3.86 3.74
C GLY A 60 14.50 3.44 2.59
N ALA A 61 13.55 2.52 2.84
CA ALA A 61 12.54 2.14 1.85
C ALA A 61 11.69 3.35 1.42
N THR A 62 11.34 3.43 0.14
CA THR A 62 10.40 4.45 -0.36
C THR A 62 8.97 4.11 0.05
N TYR A 63 8.60 2.82 -0.09
CA TYR A 63 7.30 2.29 0.32
C TYR A 63 7.48 1.07 1.22
N VAL A 64 6.51 0.86 2.10
CA VAL A 64 6.29 -0.40 2.80
C VAL A 64 4.92 -0.95 2.42
N SER A 65 4.83 -2.23 2.09
CA SER A 65 3.58 -2.90 1.70
C SER A 65 3.12 -3.90 2.77
N PRO A 66 2.33 -3.48 3.77
CA PRO A 66 1.62 -4.38 4.67
C PRO A 66 0.48 -5.12 3.94
N PHE A 67 0.36 -6.43 4.17
CA PHE A 67 -0.60 -7.29 3.46
C PHE A 67 -1.85 -7.53 4.31
N VAL A 68 -2.78 -6.57 4.31
CA VAL A 68 -3.93 -6.57 5.23
C VAL A 68 -4.85 -7.77 5.01
N GLY A 69 -5.24 -8.05 3.76
CA GLY A 69 -6.18 -9.14 3.49
C GLY A 69 -5.63 -10.54 3.78
N ARG A 70 -4.31 -10.72 3.85
CA ARG A 70 -3.72 -12.00 4.28
C ARG A 70 -3.71 -12.16 5.80
N LEU A 71 -3.70 -11.05 6.55
CA LEU A 71 -3.90 -11.09 8.00
C LEU A 71 -5.35 -11.46 8.33
N ASP A 72 -6.30 -10.89 7.59
CA ASP A 72 -7.72 -11.19 7.77
C ASP A 72 -8.02 -12.68 7.50
N ASP A 73 -7.38 -13.27 6.48
CA ASP A 73 -7.47 -14.71 6.16
C ASP A 73 -7.04 -15.61 7.34
N VAL A 74 -6.18 -15.12 8.24
CA VAL A 74 -5.74 -15.82 9.46
C VAL A 74 -6.34 -15.24 10.74
N SER A 75 -7.52 -14.61 10.62
CA SER A 75 -8.29 -14.05 11.75
C SER A 75 -7.56 -12.97 12.56
N THR A 76 -6.63 -12.27 11.91
CA THR A 76 -5.95 -11.10 12.48
C THR A 76 -6.41 -9.85 11.76
N ASN A 77 -6.88 -8.84 12.49
CA ASN A 77 -7.36 -7.60 11.88
C ASN A 77 -6.21 -6.83 11.19
N GLY A 78 -6.18 -6.83 9.86
CA GLY A 78 -5.13 -6.15 9.10
C GLY A 78 -5.12 -4.63 9.24
N MET A 79 -6.23 -4.01 9.65
CA MET A 79 -6.33 -2.56 9.82
C MET A 79 -5.57 -2.05 11.05
N ASP A 80 -5.45 -2.88 12.09
CA ASP A 80 -4.68 -2.52 13.29
C ASP A 80 -3.20 -2.37 12.94
N LEU A 81 -2.68 -3.21 12.02
CA LEU A 81 -1.32 -3.06 11.51
C LEU A 81 -1.11 -1.72 10.78
N ILE A 82 -2.06 -1.27 9.96
CA ILE A 82 -1.97 0.03 9.27
C ILE A 82 -1.90 1.17 10.30
N ARG A 83 -2.77 1.12 11.33
CA ARG A 83 -2.81 2.13 12.40
C ARG A 83 -1.50 2.18 13.18
N ASP A 84 -0.96 1.03 13.56
CA ASP A 84 0.30 0.93 14.30
C ASP A 84 1.47 1.49 13.48
N ILE A 85 1.57 1.10 12.21
CA ILE A 85 2.63 1.62 11.32
C ILE A 85 2.48 3.14 11.18
N ARG A 86 1.27 3.66 11.00
CA ARG A 86 1.01 5.10 10.86
C ARG A 86 1.47 5.87 12.11
N LEU A 87 1.11 5.37 13.30
CA LEU A 87 1.53 5.95 14.57
C LEU A 87 3.06 5.99 14.68
N ILE A 88 3.73 4.86 14.44
CA ILE A 88 5.19 4.76 14.49
C ILE A 88 5.83 5.74 13.49
N TYR A 89 5.34 5.76 12.25
CA TYR A 89 5.90 6.61 11.20
C TYR A 89 5.72 8.10 11.50
N ASN A 90 4.61 8.48 12.14
CA ASN A 90 4.41 9.85 12.62
C ASN A 90 5.39 10.21 13.75
N ASN A 91 5.56 9.33 14.74
CA ASN A 91 6.42 9.58 15.90
C ASN A 91 7.89 9.76 15.51
N PHE A 92 8.38 9.01 14.53
CA PHE A 92 9.77 9.11 14.04
C PHE A 92 9.93 9.98 12.79
N HIS A 93 8.84 10.59 12.31
CA HIS A 93 8.82 11.38 11.08
C HIS A 93 9.40 10.65 9.85
N PHE A 94 9.15 9.35 9.73
CA PHE A 94 9.60 8.57 8.58
C PHE A 94 8.98 9.12 7.28
N LYS A 95 9.79 9.16 6.22
CA LYS A 95 9.36 9.55 4.87
C LYS A 95 8.89 8.36 4.04
N THR A 96 9.11 7.14 4.52
CA THR A 96 8.58 5.92 3.92
C THR A 96 7.06 5.98 3.91
N GLN A 97 6.47 5.70 2.75
CA GLN A 97 5.02 5.71 2.57
C GLN A 97 4.43 4.33 2.84
N ILE A 98 3.28 4.30 3.51
CA ILE A 98 2.47 3.11 3.77
C ILE A 98 1.65 2.82 2.52
N LEU A 99 2.01 1.76 1.81
CA LEU A 99 1.30 1.26 0.64
C LEU A 99 0.46 0.06 1.06
N ALA A 100 -0.79 0.29 1.48
CA ALA A 100 -1.70 -0.79 1.85
C ALA A 100 -1.89 -1.76 0.67
N ALA A 101 -1.55 -3.02 0.89
CA ALA A 101 -1.56 -4.07 -0.12
C ALA A 101 -2.41 -5.26 0.32
N SER A 102 -2.67 -6.19 -0.61
CA SER A 102 -3.59 -7.30 -0.39
C SER A 102 -5.02 -6.84 -0.05
N ILE A 103 -5.46 -5.73 -0.67
CA ILE A 103 -6.84 -5.22 -0.61
C ILE A 103 -7.79 -6.23 -1.26
N ARG A 104 -8.89 -6.58 -0.57
CA ARG A 104 -9.87 -7.59 -1.02
C ARG A 104 -11.18 -6.99 -1.48
N HIS A 105 -11.64 -5.93 -0.82
CA HIS A 105 -12.98 -5.35 -1.03
C HIS A 105 -12.98 -3.84 -0.73
N PRO A 106 -14.04 -3.10 -1.10
CA PRO A 106 -14.13 -1.64 -0.93
C PRO A 106 -13.85 -1.16 0.49
N MET A 107 -14.33 -1.89 1.51
CA MET A 107 -14.11 -1.50 2.90
C MET A 107 -12.63 -1.47 3.31
N HIS A 108 -11.76 -2.34 2.76
CA HIS A 108 -10.31 -2.20 3.01
C HIS A 108 -9.77 -0.88 2.50
N ILE A 109 -10.26 -0.40 1.34
CA ILE A 109 -9.80 0.88 0.76
C ILE A 109 -10.19 2.02 1.69
N ILE A 110 -11.46 2.06 2.11
CA ILE A 110 -11.99 3.08 3.01
C ILE A 110 -11.27 3.06 4.36
N ASP A 111 -11.08 1.88 4.95
CA ASP A 111 -10.48 1.76 6.27
C ASP A 111 -8.97 2.03 6.23
N CYS A 112 -8.26 1.65 5.17
CA CYS A 112 -6.86 2.06 4.98
C CYS A 112 -6.73 3.59 4.88
N ALA A 113 -7.63 4.25 4.15
CA ALA A 113 -7.65 5.72 4.06
C ALA A 113 -7.90 6.37 5.43
N LYS A 114 -8.89 5.87 6.20
CA LYS A 114 -9.17 6.35 7.57
C LYS A 114 -8.00 6.15 8.54
N ASN A 115 -7.27 5.05 8.42
CA ASN A 115 -6.12 4.75 9.27
C ASN A 115 -4.80 5.40 8.78
N GLY A 116 -4.85 6.24 7.74
CA GLY A 116 -3.72 7.06 7.31
C GLY A 116 -2.70 6.35 6.42
N ALA A 117 -3.09 5.31 5.69
CA ALA A 117 -2.26 4.78 4.62
C ALA A 117 -2.02 5.86 3.54
N ASP A 118 -0.80 5.98 3.04
CA ASP A 118 -0.43 6.98 2.03
C ASP A 118 -0.88 6.55 0.62
N VAL A 119 -0.86 5.24 0.35
CA VAL A 119 -1.22 4.63 -0.93
C VAL A 119 -1.99 3.33 -0.69
N ALA A 120 -2.91 2.97 -1.60
CA ALA A 120 -3.52 1.63 -1.63
C ALA A 120 -3.37 1.00 -3.02
N THR A 121 -2.87 -0.24 -3.09
CA THR A 121 -2.88 -1.03 -4.32
C THR A 121 -4.05 -2.01 -4.29
N CYS A 122 -4.98 -1.84 -5.24
CA CYS A 122 -6.28 -2.50 -5.19
C CYS A 122 -6.56 -3.25 -6.49
N PRO A 123 -7.28 -4.40 -6.45
CA PRO A 123 -7.85 -4.98 -7.67
C PRO A 123 -8.93 -4.05 -8.24
N LEU A 124 -9.11 -4.08 -9.57
CA LEU A 124 -10.06 -3.21 -10.27
C LEU A 124 -11.49 -3.36 -9.74
N SER A 125 -11.91 -4.58 -9.39
CA SER A 125 -13.26 -4.86 -8.85
C SER A 125 -13.54 -4.11 -7.54
N ALA A 126 -12.58 -4.04 -6.62
CA ALA A 126 -12.73 -3.31 -5.37
C ALA A 126 -12.83 -1.79 -5.60
N ILE A 127 -12.12 -1.27 -6.61
CA ILE A 127 -12.18 0.15 -6.99
C ILE A 127 -13.55 0.47 -7.61
N LEU A 128 -13.99 -0.31 -8.61
CA LEU A 128 -15.27 -0.06 -9.28
C LEU A 128 -16.45 -0.19 -8.34
N ALA A 129 -16.38 -1.08 -7.36
CA ALA A 129 -17.44 -1.22 -6.36
C ALA A 129 -17.61 0.02 -5.46
N LEU A 130 -16.61 0.91 -5.35
CA LEU A 130 -16.76 2.20 -4.65
C LEU A 130 -17.67 3.19 -5.39
N LEU A 131 -17.89 3.02 -6.70
CA LEU A 131 -18.78 3.87 -7.49
C LEU A 131 -20.26 3.53 -7.29
N ASN A 132 -20.56 2.35 -6.72
CA ASN A 132 -21.91 1.82 -6.66
C ASN A 132 -22.57 2.15 -5.32
N HIS A 133 -23.71 2.85 -5.35
CA HIS A 133 -24.54 3.05 -4.17
C HIS A 133 -26.03 3.13 -4.56
N PRO A 134 -26.93 2.32 -3.96
CA PRO A 134 -28.34 2.25 -4.38
C PRO A 134 -29.10 3.59 -4.31
N LEU A 135 -28.71 4.48 -3.40
CA LEU A 135 -29.32 5.82 -3.33
C LEU A 135 -28.85 6.74 -4.46
N THR A 136 -27.64 6.54 -4.98
CA THR A 136 -27.16 7.28 -6.15
C THR A 136 -27.99 6.93 -7.38
N ASP A 137 -28.22 5.64 -7.61
CA ASP A 137 -29.03 5.15 -8.73
C ASP A 137 -30.48 5.64 -8.63
N LYS A 138 -31.08 5.52 -7.43
CA LYS A 138 -32.44 6.01 -7.17
C LYS A 138 -32.55 7.53 -7.37
N GLY A 139 -31.57 8.29 -6.88
CA GLY A 139 -31.53 9.74 -7.04
C GLY A 139 -31.45 10.15 -8.51
N LEU A 140 -30.58 9.51 -9.29
CA LEU A 140 -30.45 9.79 -10.72
C LEU A 140 -31.74 9.46 -11.50
N ALA A 141 -32.36 8.31 -11.20
CA ALA A 141 -33.63 7.94 -11.80
C ALA A 141 -34.75 8.95 -11.50
N GLN A 142 -34.81 9.44 -10.26
CA GLN A 142 -35.77 10.46 -9.85
C GLN A 142 -35.52 11.79 -10.59
N PHE A 143 -34.28 12.25 -10.69
CA PHE A 143 -33.94 13.47 -11.43
C PHE A 143 -34.35 13.40 -12.91
N ILE A 144 -34.12 12.25 -13.57
CA ILE A 144 -34.54 12.05 -14.96
C ILE A 144 -36.07 12.05 -15.08
N ALA A 145 -36.78 11.46 -14.13
CA ALA A 145 -38.25 11.42 -14.14
C ALA A 145 -38.86 12.81 -13.97
N ASP A 146 -38.29 13.64 -13.10
CA ASP A 146 -38.80 14.99 -12.85
C ASP A 146 -38.44 15.94 -13.99
N ALA A 147 -37.25 15.82 -14.60
CA ALA A 147 -36.88 16.59 -15.78
C ALA A 147 -37.82 16.38 -16.98
N LYS A 148 -38.42 15.19 -17.11
CA LYS A 148 -39.40 14.89 -18.18
C LYS A 148 -40.78 15.51 -17.94
N LYS A 149 -41.06 16.01 -16.72
CA LYS A 149 -42.34 16.64 -16.37
C LYS A 149 -42.31 18.16 -16.53
N MET A 150 -41.13 18.75 -16.75
CA MET A 150 -40.93 20.17 -17.06
C MET A 150 -40.98 20.39 -18.57
#